data_AF-A0A2S9FB83-F1
#
_entry.id   AF-A0A2S9FB83-F1
#
_cell.length_a   1.000
_cell.length_b   1.000
_cell.length_c   1.000
_cell.angle_alpha   90.00
_cell.angle_beta   90.00
_cell.angle_gamma   90.00
#
_symmetry.space_group_name_H-M   'P 1'
#
loop_
_entity.id
_entity.type
_entity.pdbx_description
1 polymer ?
#
loop_
_entity_poly.entity_id
_entity_poly.type
_entity_poly.pdbx_seq_one_letter_code
_entity_poly.pdbx_strand_id
1 'polypeptide(L)'
;MNTHLTPKAAAAAVTAHPVLPVGDDERFVGFGIMGLPFSNGHYLALRQFPATTFAPAYVSVWHRDPACTWTFYATTPGQQSCARYFSSATPNDPVQCEIDVTWESPWSVLVEIPGLLRWTVELQNTWATRLMSSIGGRLPEPAWTNPSTLSMISRVAGPT
;
A
#
# COMPACT_ATOMS: atom_id res chain seq x y z
N MET A 1 -4.56 2.17 -25.47
CA MET A 1 -3.60 3.26 -25.17
C MET A 1 -3.50 3.36 -23.65
N ASN A 2 -2.40 2.92 -23.04
CA ASN A 2 -2.16 3.21 -21.62
C ASN A 2 -1.70 4.66 -21.52
N THR A 3 -2.65 5.56 -21.30
CA THR A 3 -2.34 6.91 -20.82
C THR A 3 -1.54 6.73 -19.54
N HIS A 4 -0.31 7.26 -19.48
CA HIS A 4 0.46 7.28 -18.24
C HIS A 4 -0.29 8.16 -17.22
N LEU A 5 -1.17 7.54 -16.44
CA LEU A 5 -1.83 8.19 -15.33
C LEU A 5 -0.76 8.60 -14.32
N THR A 6 -0.82 9.85 -13.86
CA THR A 6 -0.05 10.26 -12.69
C THR A 6 -0.48 9.41 -11.49
N PRO A 7 0.36 9.25 -10.45
CA PRO A 7 -0.02 8.51 -9.25
C PRO A 7 -1.36 8.99 -8.66
N LYS A 8 -1.58 10.32 -8.60
CA LYS A 8 -2.86 10.90 -8.19
C LYS A 8 -4.02 10.42 -9.07
N ALA A 9 -3.85 10.43 -10.39
CA ALA A 9 -4.91 10.03 -11.31
C ALA A 9 -5.22 8.54 -11.22
N ALA A 10 -4.20 7.69 -11.02
CA ALA A 10 -4.39 6.25 -10.80
C ALA A 10 -5.13 5.99 -9.47
N ALA A 11 -4.72 6.65 -8.39
CA ALA A 11 -5.38 6.56 -7.09
C ALA A 11 -6.83 7.07 -7.13
N ALA A 12 -7.10 8.16 -7.85
CA ALA A 12 -8.44 8.68 -8.06
C ALA A 12 -9.31 7.71 -8.87
N ALA A 13 -8.77 7.11 -9.94
CA ALA A 13 -9.49 6.17 -10.79
C ALA A 13 -9.96 4.93 -10.01
N VAL A 14 -9.07 4.34 -9.20
CA VAL A 14 -9.40 3.15 -8.39
C VAL A 14 -10.38 3.48 -7.25
N THR A 15 -10.32 4.70 -6.71
CA THR A 15 -11.23 5.15 -5.65
C THR A 15 -12.63 5.48 -6.19
N ALA A 16 -12.72 6.07 -7.39
CA ALA A 16 -13.99 6.43 -8.01
C ALA A 16 -14.76 5.19 -8.50
N HIS A 17 -14.06 4.13 -8.91
CA HIS A 17 -14.67 2.90 -9.41
C HIS A 17 -14.02 1.67 -8.76
N PRO A 18 -14.28 1.41 -7.47
CA PRO A 18 -13.64 0.32 -6.74
C PRO A 18 -14.29 -1.02 -7.11
N VAL A 19 -13.83 -1.62 -8.20
CA VAL A 19 -14.27 -2.95 -8.65
C VAL A 19 -13.39 -3.99 -7.99
N LEU A 20 -14.00 -4.85 -7.16
CA LEU A 20 -13.30 -5.99 -6.60
C LEU A 20 -12.96 -7.02 -7.68
N PRO A 21 -11.78 -7.66 -7.63
CA PRO A 21 -11.49 -8.78 -8.51
C PRO A 21 -12.49 -9.94 -8.29
N VAL A 22 -12.62 -10.83 -9.27
CA VAL A 22 -13.41 -12.06 -9.11
C VAL A 22 -12.69 -13.06 -8.19
N GLY A 23 -13.43 -13.98 -7.58
CA GLY A 23 -12.89 -15.03 -6.71
C GLY A 23 -13.67 -15.22 -5.41
N ASP A 24 -13.37 -16.29 -4.69
CA ASP A 24 -14.07 -16.65 -3.44
C ASP A 24 -13.26 -16.28 -2.19
N ASP A 25 -11.98 -15.95 -2.35
CA ASP A 25 -11.10 -15.48 -1.28
C ASP A 25 -11.45 -14.06 -0.81
N GLU A 26 -10.78 -13.63 0.26
CA GLU A 26 -10.79 -12.24 0.65
C GLU A 26 -10.14 -11.35 -0.40
N ARG A 27 -10.88 -10.31 -0.80
CA ARG A 27 -10.48 -9.43 -1.90
C ARG A 27 -10.58 -7.98 -1.46
N PHE A 28 -9.73 -7.17 -2.05
CA PHE A 28 -9.71 -5.74 -1.85
C PHE A 28 -9.20 -5.06 -3.12
N VAL A 29 -9.55 -3.79 -3.28
CA VAL A 29 -9.08 -2.94 -4.37
C VAL A 29 -8.73 -1.59 -3.80
N GLY A 30 -7.70 -0.96 -4.35
CA GLY A 30 -7.20 0.32 -3.86
C GLY A 30 -5.77 0.61 -4.29
N PHE A 31 -5.12 1.49 -3.54
CA PHE A 31 -3.70 1.76 -3.70
C PHE A 31 -2.99 1.72 -2.36
N GLY A 32 -1.66 1.64 -2.40
CA GLY A 32 -0.87 1.69 -1.19
C GLY A 32 0.60 1.93 -1.48
N ILE A 33 1.30 2.28 -0.42
CA ILE A 33 2.76 2.32 -0.36
C ILE A 33 3.15 1.06 0.39
N MET A 34 3.68 0.06 -0.33
CA MET A 34 3.94 -1.26 0.25
C MET A 34 4.99 -1.24 1.36
N GLY A 35 5.86 -0.23 1.34
CA GLY A 35 6.85 0.00 2.38
C GLY A 35 7.88 1.03 1.99
N LEU A 36 8.22 1.91 2.93
CA LEU A 36 9.21 2.96 2.75
C LEU A 36 10.10 3.02 4.00
N PRO A 37 11.38 2.61 3.90
CA PRO A 37 12.34 2.77 4.98
C PRO A 37 12.82 4.23 5.07
N PHE A 38 13.08 4.67 6.29
CA PHE A 38 13.66 5.97 6.60
C PHE A 38 15.08 5.79 7.17
N SER A 39 15.95 6.76 6.94
CA SER A 39 17.34 6.75 7.41
C SER A 39 17.48 6.66 8.93
N ASN A 40 16.46 7.09 9.68
CA ASN A 40 16.38 7.00 11.13
C ASN A 40 15.84 5.63 11.64
N GLY A 41 15.71 4.63 10.76
CA GLY A 41 15.31 3.27 11.11
C GLY A 41 13.79 3.03 11.11
N HIS A 42 12.99 4.08 11.01
CA HIS A 42 11.54 3.95 10.86
C HIS A 42 11.17 3.32 9.52
N TYR A 43 10.02 2.65 9.48
CA TYR A 43 9.45 2.09 8.27
C TYR A 43 7.95 2.40 8.23
N LEU A 44 7.47 2.92 7.11
CA LEU A 44 6.05 3.21 6.93
C LEU A 44 5.49 2.45 5.73
N ALA A 45 4.26 1.96 5.86
CA ALA A 45 3.46 1.49 4.74
C ALA A 45 2.06 2.09 4.81
N LEU A 46 1.43 2.26 3.66
CA LEU A 46 0.08 2.79 3.50
C LEU A 46 -0.78 1.79 2.74
N ARG A 47 -2.03 1.62 3.16
CA ARG A 47 -3.09 0.95 2.41
C ARG A 47 -4.33 1.83 2.44
N GLN A 48 -4.86 2.16 1.27
CA GLN A 48 -6.16 2.81 1.13
C GLN A 48 -7.06 1.90 0.31
N PHE A 49 -8.04 1.29 0.98
CA PHE A 49 -8.95 0.32 0.38
C PHE A 49 -10.36 0.90 0.31
N PRO A 50 -10.76 1.45 -0.84
CA PRO A 50 -12.13 1.90 -1.09
C PRO A 50 -13.18 0.76 -1.11
N ALA A 51 -12.78 -0.49 -1.38
CA ALA A 51 -13.66 -1.64 -1.22
C ALA A 51 -12.90 -2.91 -0.82
N THR A 52 -13.51 -3.72 0.05
CA THR A 52 -13.04 -5.05 0.44
C THR A 52 -14.23 -5.99 0.65
N THR A 53 -13.99 -7.30 0.75
CA THR A 53 -15.03 -8.29 1.08
C THR A 53 -15.18 -8.56 2.58
N PHE A 54 -14.24 -8.09 3.42
CA PHE A 54 -14.14 -8.47 4.83
C PHE A 54 -14.32 -7.29 5.79
N ALA A 55 -14.39 -6.07 5.26
CA ALA A 55 -14.56 -4.84 6.02
C ALA A 55 -15.19 -3.73 5.15
N PRO A 56 -15.80 -2.70 5.78
CA PRO A 56 -16.06 -1.42 5.11
C PRO A 56 -14.78 -0.81 4.51
N ALA A 57 -14.91 0.22 3.68
CA ALA A 57 -13.76 0.97 3.18
C ALA A 57 -12.91 1.53 4.34
N TYR A 58 -11.58 1.47 4.23
CA TYR A 58 -10.71 1.99 5.27
C TYR A 58 -9.33 2.41 4.73
N VAL A 59 -8.64 3.22 5.55
CA VAL A 59 -7.22 3.55 5.38
C VAL A 59 -6.45 2.90 6.53
N SER A 60 -5.25 2.41 6.26
CA SER A 60 -4.34 1.89 7.26
C SER A 60 -2.91 2.35 7.02
N VAL A 61 -2.26 2.77 8.10
CA VAL A 61 -0.83 3.08 8.15
C VAL A 61 -0.14 2.08 9.05
N TRP A 62 0.92 1.48 8.54
CA TRP A 62 1.74 0.54 9.29
C TRP A 62 3.04 1.21 9.63
N HIS A 63 3.38 1.24 10.90
CA HIS A 63 4.59 1.85 11.40
C HIS A 63 5.47 0.79 12.04
N ARG A 64 6.72 0.72 11.61
CA ARG A 64 7.79 0.07 12.37
C ARG A 64 8.68 1.13 12.97
N ASP A 65 8.90 1.05 14.28
CA ASP A 65 9.89 1.89 14.95
C ASP A 65 11.33 1.38 14.71
N PRO A 66 12.36 2.12 15.15
CA PRO A 66 13.76 1.72 14.99
C PRO A 66 14.13 0.49 15.85
N ALA A 67 13.33 0.17 16.88
CA ALA A 67 13.45 -1.05 17.67
C ALA A 67 12.78 -2.27 16.98
N CYS A 68 12.31 -2.09 15.74
CA CYS A 68 11.63 -3.10 14.94
C CYS A 68 10.24 -3.51 15.47
N THR A 69 9.64 -2.70 16.34
CA THR A 69 8.28 -2.91 16.83
C THR A 69 7.26 -2.37 15.85
N TRP A 70 6.21 -3.13 15.57
CA TRP A 70 5.17 -2.74 14.63
C TRP A 70 3.91 -2.21 15.33
N THR A 71 3.35 -1.13 14.84
CA THR A 71 2.01 -0.66 15.22
C THR A 71 1.17 -0.47 13.96
N PHE A 72 -0.07 -0.95 14.02
CA PHE A 72 -1.02 -0.86 12.92
C PHE A 72 -2.09 0.18 13.27
N TYR A 73 -2.12 1.27 12.50
CA TYR A 73 -3.15 2.30 12.58
C TYR A 73 -4.18 2.08 11.48
N ALA A 74 -5.47 2.23 11.78
CA ALA A 74 -6.52 2.14 10.78
C ALA A 74 -7.75 2.98 11.13
N THR A 75 -8.54 3.35 10.12
CA THR A 75 -9.83 4.05 10.31
C THR A 75 -10.97 3.13 10.73
N THR A 76 -10.69 1.84 10.95
CA THR A 76 -11.63 0.79 11.31
C THR A 76 -11.04 -0.09 12.42
N PRO A 77 -11.85 -0.81 13.23
CA PRO A 77 -11.33 -1.67 14.29
C PRO A 77 -10.30 -2.69 13.78
N GLY A 78 -9.36 -3.10 14.63
CA GLY A 78 -8.31 -4.06 14.29
C GLY A 78 -8.83 -5.36 13.66
N GLN A 79 -9.95 -5.89 14.17
CA GLN A 79 -10.62 -7.10 13.66
C GLN A 79 -11.22 -6.94 12.25
N GLN A 80 -11.40 -5.71 11.79
CA GLN A 80 -11.93 -5.34 10.48
C GLN A 80 -10.86 -4.64 9.61
N SER A 81 -9.58 -4.84 9.92
CA SER A 81 -8.48 -4.32 9.11
C SER A 81 -7.45 -5.41 8.84
N CYS A 82 -6.42 -5.08 8.07
CA CYS A 82 -5.29 -5.98 7.87
C CYS A 82 -4.58 -6.37 9.17
N ALA A 83 -4.75 -5.61 10.26
CA ALA A 83 -4.17 -5.96 11.55
C ALA A 83 -4.57 -7.36 12.02
N ARG A 84 -5.78 -7.84 11.69
CA ARG A 84 -6.25 -9.20 11.99
C ARG A 84 -5.27 -10.31 11.59
N TYR A 85 -4.45 -10.08 10.57
CA TYR A 85 -3.47 -11.05 10.06
C TYR A 85 -2.11 -10.98 10.75
N PHE A 86 -1.75 -9.84 11.34
CA PHE A 86 -0.37 -9.55 11.75
C PHE A 86 -0.26 -9.06 13.20
N SER A 87 -1.34 -8.59 13.81
CA SER A 87 -1.31 -7.98 15.15
C SER A 87 -0.90 -8.97 16.23
N SER A 88 -1.22 -10.25 16.09
CA SER A 88 -0.77 -11.29 17.03
C SER A 88 0.75 -11.50 17.03
N ALA A 89 1.46 -10.99 16.03
CA ALA A 89 2.92 -11.07 15.91
C ALA A 89 3.64 -9.79 16.38
N THR A 90 2.90 -8.81 16.92
CA THR A 90 3.48 -7.58 17.48
C THR A 90 3.01 -7.38 18.92
N PRO A 91 3.85 -6.81 19.81
CA PRO A 91 3.45 -6.49 21.18
C PRO A 91 2.42 -5.34 21.27
N ASN A 92 2.24 -4.55 20.21
CA ASN A 92 1.33 -3.41 20.23
C ASN A 92 -0.04 -3.78 19.67
N ASP A 93 -1.09 -3.40 20.39
CA ASP A 93 -2.46 -3.50 19.90
C ASP A 93 -2.68 -2.60 18.68
N PRO A 94 -3.54 -3.02 17.73
CA PRO A 94 -3.94 -2.15 16.62
C PRO A 94 -4.72 -0.95 17.14
N VAL A 95 -4.41 0.22 16.59
CA VAL A 95 -5.00 1.50 16.99
C VAL A 95 -6.00 1.95 15.94
N GLN A 96 -7.26 2.13 16.36
CA GLN A 96 -8.25 2.78 15.52
C GLN A 96 -8.15 4.30 15.68
N CYS A 97 -7.94 5.02 14.59
CA CYS A 97 -7.79 6.47 14.59
C CYS A 97 -8.19 7.08 13.24
N GLU A 98 -8.32 8.40 13.20
CA GLU A 98 -8.45 9.12 11.94
C GLU A 98 -7.13 9.08 11.16
N ILE A 99 -7.25 8.95 9.84
CA ILE A 99 -6.12 8.97 8.90
C ILE A 99 -6.55 9.73 7.66
N ASP A 100 -5.89 10.84 7.38
CA ASP A 100 -6.14 11.65 6.19
C ASP A 100 -5.11 11.36 5.11
N VAL A 101 -5.59 11.26 3.86
CA VAL A 101 -4.74 11.05 2.68
C VAL A 101 -5.07 12.13 1.65
N THR A 102 -4.17 13.09 1.48
CA THR A 102 -4.38 14.26 0.64
C THR A 102 -3.33 14.32 -0.47
N TRP A 103 -3.76 14.36 -1.72
CA TRP A 103 -2.87 14.57 -2.86
C TRP A 103 -2.61 16.06 -3.10
N GLU A 104 -1.49 16.56 -2.59
CA GLU A 104 -1.04 17.95 -2.72
C GLU A 104 -0.65 18.30 -4.17
N SER A 105 -0.18 17.32 -4.94
CA SER A 105 0.12 17.47 -6.36
C SER A 105 -0.17 16.17 -7.11
N PRO A 106 -0.02 16.09 -8.44
CA PRO A 106 -0.14 14.83 -9.16
C PRO A 106 0.88 13.75 -8.73
N TRP A 107 1.94 14.15 -8.03
CA TRP A 107 3.09 13.31 -7.66
C TRP A 107 3.46 13.38 -6.17
N SER A 108 2.74 14.16 -5.37
CA SER A 108 2.95 14.27 -3.92
C SER A 108 1.66 13.91 -3.20
N VAL A 109 1.77 13.04 -2.20
CA VAL A 109 0.69 12.69 -1.29
C VAL A 109 1.14 12.91 0.15
N LEU A 110 0.28 13.54 0.93
CA LEU A 110 0.41 13.75 2.35
C LEU A 110 -0.50 12.78 3.08
N VAL A 111 0.07 12.04 4.04
CA VAL A 111 -0.64 11.13 4.94
C VAL A 111 -0.53 11.69 6.35
N GLU A 112 -1.65 11.88 7.03
CA GLU A 112 -1.68 12.44 8.38
C GLU A 112 -2.45 11.55 9.35
N ILE A 113 -1.91 11.45 10.56
CA ILE A 113 -2.62 10.96 11.75
C ILE A 113 -2.50 12.09 12.79
N PRO A 114 -3.60 12.75 13.18
CA PRO A 114 -3.55 13.90 14.06
C PRO A 114 -2.75 13.63 15.35
N GLY A 115 -1.77 14.50 15.63
CA GLY A 115 -0.91 14.40 16.82
C GLY A 115 0.14 13.30 16.79
N LEU A 116 0.23 12.50 15.72
CA LEU A 116 1.12 11.34 15.65
C LEU A 116 2.03 11.32 14.42
N LEU A 117 1.46 11.54 13.23
CA LEU A 117 2.17 11.35 11.97
C LEU A 117 1.83 12.45 10.99
N ARG A 118 2.87 13.03 10.38
CA ARG A 118 2.77 13.81 9.15
C ARG A 118 3.80 13.26 8.17
N TRP A 119 3.33 12.62 7.11
CA TRP A 119 4.18 11.90 6.16
C TRP A 119 3.90 12.35 4.73
N THR A 120 4.83 13.10 4.16
CA THR A 120 4.80 13.48 2.74
C THR A 120 5.59 12.47 1.91
N VAL A 121 5.00 12.04 0.80
CA VAL A 121 5.58 11.09 -0.13
C VAL A 121 5.63 11.73 -1.50
N GLU A 122 6.85 11.94 -2.00
CA GLU A 122 7.09 12.35 -3.37
C GLU A 122 7.36 11.13 -4.24
N LEU A 123 6.56 10.98 -5.29
CA LEU A 123 6.68 9.89 -6.25
C LEU A 123 7.39 10.39 -7.50
N GLN A 124 8.27 9.56 -8.03
CA GLN A 124 8.94 9.79 -9.31
C GLN A 124 8.99 8.53 -10.15
N ASN A 125 8.92 8.71 -11.47
CA ASN A 125 9.11 7.61 -12.41
C ASN A 125 10.61 7.40 -12.67
N THR A 126 11.19 6.39 -12.06
CA THR A 126 12.53 5.93 -12.42
C THR A 126 12.45 5.04 -13.68
N TRP A 127 13.60 4.73 -14.28
CA TRP A 127 13.64 3.75 -15.38
C TRP A 127 13.25 2.35 -14.87
N ALA A 128 13.65 2.01 -13.64
CA ALA A 128 13.35 0.73 -13.01
C ALA A 128 11.85 0.57 -12.76
N THR A 129 11.17 1.58 -12.22
CA THR A 129 9.71 1.51 -11.99
C THR A 129 8.94 1.43 -13.31
N ARG A 130 9.38 2.14 -14.35
CA ARG A 130 8.79 2.02 -15.70
C ARG A 130 8.92 0.61 -16.29
N LEU A 131 10.10 0.01 -16.17
CA LEU A 131 10.32 -1.37 -16.62
C LEU A 131 9.44 -2.35 -15.85
N MET A 132 9.37 -2.20 -14.52
CA MET A 132 8.52 -3.03 -13.65
C MET A 132 7.03 -2.91 -13.99
N SER A 133 6.51 -1.71 -14.22
CA SER A 133 5.12 -1.53 -14.67
C SER A 133 4.86 -2.18 -16.04
N SER A 134 5.86 -2.13 -16.94
CA SER A 134 5.77 -2.74 -18.27
C SER A 134 5.76 -4.27 -18.22
N ILE A 135 6.56 -4.85 -17.32
CA ILE A 135 6.61 -6.29 -17.04
C ILE A 135 5.29 -6.71 -16.38
N GLY A 136 4.85 -5.98 -15.35
CA GLY A 136 3.65 -6.27 -14.60
C GLY A 136 2.38 -6.27 -15.45
N GLY A 137 2.25 -5.31 -16.37
CA GLY A 137 1.10 -5.22 -17.29
C GLY A 137 1.04 -6.30 -18.38
N ARG A 138 2.10 -7.12 -18.53
CA ARG A 138 2.17 -8.21 -19.51
C ARG A 138 2.26 -9.59 -18.89
N LEU A 139 2.47 -9.68 -17.58
CA LEU A 139 2.56 -10.95 -16.86
C LEU A 139 1.16 -11.56 -16.72
N PRO A 140 0.93 -12.79 -17.22
CA PRO A 140 -0.33 -13.48 -17.00
C PRO A 140 -0.47 -13.90 -15.54
N GLU A 141 -1.71 -14.00 -15.04
CA GLU A 141 -2.02 -14.31 -13.63
C GLU A 141 -1.23 -15.49 -13.03
N PRO A 142 -1.08 -16.65 -13.70
CA PRO A 142 -0.32 -17.78 -13.14
C PRO A 142 1.17 -17.49 -12.92
N ALA A 143 1.71 -16.50 -13.63
CA ALA A 143 3.11 -16.12 -13.50
C ALA A 143 3.37 -15.37 -12.18
N TRP A 144 2.36 -14.72 -11.61
CA TRP A 144 2.44 -14.03 -10.31
C TRP A 144 2.51 -14.97 -9.11
N THR A 145 2.14 -16.24 -9.29
CA THR A 145 2.21 -17.27 -8.24
C THR A 145 3.36 -18.27 -8.46
N ASN A 146 4.15 -18.11 -9.53
CA ASN A 146 5.27 -18.99 -9.84
C ASN A 146 6.58 -18.54 -9.14
N PRO A 147 7.19 -19.37 -8.28
CA PRO A 147 8.41 -19.00 -7.54
C PRO A 147 9.60 -18.62 -8.42
N SER A 148 9.79 -19.27 -9.56
CA SER A 148 10.91 -18.98 -10.48
C SER A 148 10.74 -17.63 -11.15
N THR A 149 9.51 -17.31 -11.58
CA THR A 149 9.17 -16.00 -12.13
C THR A 149 9.38 -14.90 -11.10
N LEU A 150 8.87 -15.09 -9.88
CA LEU A 150 9.03 -14.13 -8.78
C LEU A 150 10.50 -13.92 -8.41
N SER A 151 11.33 -14.97 -8.43
CA SER A 151 12.77 -14.86 -8.19
C SER A 151 13.45 -13.98 -9.23
N MET A 152 13.14 -14.13 -10.52
CA MET A 152 13.67 -13.24 -11.56
C MET A 152 13.22 -11.79 -11.38
N ILE A 153 11.93 -11.56 -11.09
CA ILE A 153 11.39 -10.23 -10.85
C ILE A 153 12.07 -9.56 -9.64
N SER A 154 12.34 -10.31 -8.57
CA SER A 154 12.99 -9.78 -7.37
C SER A 154 14.39 -9.23 -7.64
N ARG A 155 15.15 -9.85 -8.57
CA ARG A 155 16.50 -9.39 -8.95
C ARG A 155 16.48 -8.08 -9.72
N VAL A 156 15.39 -7.79 -10.44
CA VAL A 156 15.21 -6.55 -11.21
C VAL A 156 14.61 -5.44 -10.33
N ALA A 157 13.76 -5.81 -9.37
CA ALA A 157 13.07 -4.89 -8.47
C ALA A 157 13.89 -4.48 -7.23
N GLY A 158 14.98 -5.18 -6.94
CA GLY A 158 15.84 -4.88 -5.80
C GLY A 158 16.53 -3.52 -5.92
N PRO A 159 16.80 -2.83 -4.81
CA PRO A 159 17.59 -1.60 -4.83
C PRO A 159 18.99 -1.89 -5.40
N THR A 160 19.48 -1.00 -6.27
CA THR A 160 20.88 -0.96 -6.70
C THR A 160 21.77 -0.42 -5.60
#